data_AF-N2AAN9-F1
#
_entry.id   AF-N2AAN9-F1
#
_cell.length_a   1.000
_cell.length_b   1.000
_cell.length_c   1.000
_cell.angle_alpha   90.00
_cell.angle_beta   90.00
_cell.angle_gamma   90.00
#
_symmetry.space_group_name_H-M   'P 1'
#
loop_
_entity.id
_entity.type
_entity.pdbx_description
1 polymer ?
#
loop_
_entity_poly.entity_id
_entity_poly.type
_entity_poly.pdbx_seq_one_letter_code
_entity_poly.pdbx_strand_id
1 'polypeptide(L)'
;MAKGQKLTVGMVHQKIFNKFDGKYKISNLNTYDGNSQIYIDVLCTTCNTVFNMKLYGLLFEKHQCDCPTCRQNKRNDEFIKRVKNECGNEYVPLSKYNTCKDKVLFRHNKENCMNEFWMTPDTFFNGGSRCPICSHREGADKLFLSHDEFANRIKFIHGNDFTLLGKYSGHSGKIMVRHEECGREFEVLCGDLLQGKGCRYCCRTMHKTHKQFEKDIFELYQDEYSILGEYVNSKTKILIKHNLCGYEWKVSPSSLLKHRRCPNCGKSYGEKHIENFLIHNKINYKTQVTFEDCKDVDYLKFDFAIYSDSCELLCLLEYDGEGHYQPVQFGGISLDEANDNFKSQIRKDNIKNEFCNKNNITLFRISHKDEKDLYVVLNNIFSDLFN
;
A
#
# COMPACT_ATOMS: atom_id res chain seq x y z
N MET A 1 -26.16 86.23 -40.92
CA MET A 1 -27.31 85.53 -41.55
C MET A 1 -26.80 84.79 -42.79
N ALA A 2 -26.56 83.48 -42.69
CA ALA A 2 -26.33 82.63 -43.86
C ALA A 2 -27.54 81.71 -43.98
N LYS A 3 -28.34 81.89 -45.03
CA LYS A 3 -29.48 81.03 -45.37
C LYS A 3 -28.95 79.62 -45.65
N GLY A 4 -29.11 78.69 -44.70
CA GLY A 4 -28.85 77.27 -44.95
C GLY A 4 -29.79 76.79 -46.05
N GLN A 5 -29.24 76.27 -47.15
CA GLN A 5 -30.02 75.63 -48.22
C GLN A 5 -30.92 74.55 -47.60
N LYS A 6 -32.24 74.67 -47.79
CA LYS A 6 -33.19 73.60 -47.48
C LYS A 6 -32.89 72.43 -48.42
N LEU A 7 -32.30 71.36 -47.90
CA LEU A 7 -32.06 70.12 -48.64
C LEU A 7 -33.42 69.48 -48.97
N THR A 8 -33.64 69.11 -50.23
CA THR A 8 -34.82 68.31 -50.61
C THR A 8 -34.54 66.82 -50.39
N VAL A 9 -35.59 65.99 -50.30
CA VAL A 9 -35.46 64.52 -50.15
C VAL A 9 -34.59 63.92 -51.26
N GLY A 10 -34.78 64.33 -52.52
CA GLY A 10 -33.93 63.88 -53.63
C GLY A 10 -32.46 64.26 -53.47
N MET A 11 -32.15 65.44 -52.94
CA MET A 11 -30.77 65.86 -52.65
C MET A 11 -30.15 65.04 -51.51
N VAL A 12 -30.94 64.62 -50.51
CA VAL A 12 -30.50 63.74 -49.42
C VAL A 12 -30.14 62.35 -49.96
N HIS A 13 -30.99 61.77 -50.82
CA HIS A 13 -30.72 60.49 -51.47
C HIS A 13 -29.46 60.55 -52.34
N GLN A 14 -29.30 61.58 -53.17
CA GLN A 14 -28.13 61.72 -54.05
C GLN A 14 -26.83 61.92 -53.26
N LYS A 15 -26.86 62.70 -52.17
CA LYS A 15 -25.68 62.89 -51.29
C LYS A 15 -25.24 61.59 -50.65
N ILE A 16 -26.18 60.77 -50.18
CA ILE A 16 -25.86 59.48 -49.53
C ILE A 16 -25.39 58.46 -50.57
N PHE A 17 -26.01 58.44 -51.76
CA PHE A 17 -25.57 57.63 -52.89
C PHE A 17 -24.12 57.95 -53.29
N ASN A 18 -23.78 59.23 -53.48
CA ASN A 18 -22.43 59.64 -53.86
C ASN A 18 -21.40 59.37 -52.75
N LYS A 19 -21.75 59.59 -51.48
CA LYS A 19 -20.83 59.41 -50.34
C LYS A 19 -20.41 57.95 -50.14
N PHE A 20 -21.34 57.02 -50.35
CA PHE A 20 -21.10 55.60 -50.13
C PHE A 20 -21.09 54.79 -51.44
N ASP A 21 -20.92 55.47 -52.58
CA ASP A 21 -20.84 54.87 -53.92
C ASP A 21 -21.96 53.84 -54.20
N GLY A 22 -23.20 54.20 -53.88
CA GLY A 22 -24.37 53.34 -54.08
C GLY A 22 -24.52 52.14 -53.12
N LYS A 23 -23.67 52.01 -52.11
CA LYS A 23 -23.71 50.94 -51.09
C LYS A 23 -24.98 50.94 -50.22
N TYR A 24 -25.65 52.09 -50.08
CA TYR A 24 -26.81 52.27 -49.22
C TYR A 24 -27.99 52.89 -49.96
N LYS A 25 -29.19 52.32 -49.77
CA LYS A 25 -30.47 52.84 -50.25
C LYS A 25 -31.39 53.13 -49.07
N ILE A 26 -32.15 54.22 -49.12
CA ILE A 26 -33.05 54.64 -48.05
C ILE A 26 -34.48 54.32 -48.47
N SER A 27 -35.22 53.64 -47.60
CA SER A 27 -36.55 53.14 -47.94
C SER A 27 -37.68 54.07 -47.49
N ASN A 28 -37.50 54.78 -46.36
CA ASN A 28 -38.60 55.40 -45.61
C ASN A 28 -38.44 56.92 -45.41
N LEU A 29 -37.95 57.66 -46.41
CA LEU A 29 -37.81 59.12 -46.34
C LEU A 29 -38.69 59.81 -47.40
N ASN A 30 -39.93 60.16 -47.01
CA ASN A 30 -40.90 60.82 -47.92
C ASN A 30 -40.87 62.36 -47.83
N THR A 31 -40.56 62.91 -46.65
CA THR A 31 -40.45 64.36 -46.39
C THR A 31 -39.24 64.63 -45.49
N TYR A 32 -38.58 65.78 -45.67
CA TYR A 32 -37.44 66.21 -44.85
C TYR A 32 -37.62 67.66 -44.44
N ASP A 33 -37.74 67.90 -43.13
CA ASP A 33 -37.97 69.21 -42.50
C ASP A 33 -36.66 69.89 -42.05
N GLY A 34 -35.52 69.25 -42.28
CA GLY A 34 -34.21 69.69 -41.78
C GLY A 34 -33.74 68.96 -40.53
N ASN A 35 -34.57 68.11 -39.91
CA ASN A 35 -34.19 67.35 -38.72
C ASN A 35 -33.35 66.12 -39.09
N SER A 36 -32.03 66.19 -38.87
CA SER A 36 -31.14 65.06 -39.10
C SER A 36 -31.14 64.00 -37.99
N GLN A 37 -31.83 64.21 -36.86
CA GLN A 37 -31.86 63.25 -35.75
C GLN A 37 -32.89 62.12 -35.92
N ILE A 38 -33.64 62.13 -37.03
CA ILE A 38 -34.62 61.08 -37.35
C ILE A 38 -33.92 59.75 -37.65
N TYR A 39 -34.56 58.66 -37.26
CA TYR A 39 -34.15 57.31 -37.63
C TYR A 39 -34.76 56.93 -38.98
N ILE A 40 -33.94 56.34 -39.84
CA ILE A 40 -34.33 55.88 -41.16
C ILE A 40 -33.86 54.45 -41.38
N ASP A 41 -34.63 53.73 -42.19
CA ASP A 41 -34.27 52.38 -42.63
C ASP A 41 -33.39 52.46 -43.87
N VAL A 42 -32.24 51.82 -43.74
CA VAL A 42 -31.19 51.80 -44.74
C VAL A 42 -30.98 50.36 -45.20
N LEU A 43 -31.17 50.13 -46.49
CA LEU A 43 -30.84 48.88 -47.16
C LEU A 43 -29.37 48.90 -47.60
N CYS A 44 -28.58 47.95 -47.10
CA CYS A 44 -27.24 47.69 -47.61
C CYS A 44 -27.32 46.89 -48.90
N THR A 45 -26.85 47.43 -50.03
CA THR A 45 -26.86 46.72 -51.31
C THR A 45 -25.85 45.57 -51.37
N THR A 46 -24.84 45.57 -50.49
CA THR A 46 -23.80 44.53 -50.43
C THR A 46 -24.28 43.24 -49.75
N CYS A 47 -25.08 43.33 -48.68
CA CYS A 47 -25.56 42.16 -47.92
C CYS A 47 -27.09 42.04 -47.89
N ASN A 48 -27.78 42.94 -48.59
CA ASN A 48 -29.24 43.01 -48.70
C ASN A 48 -29.99 43.10 -47.36
N THR A 49 -29.33 43.51 -46.27
CA THR A 49 -29.99 43.71 -44.97
C THR A 49 -30.46 45.13 -44.79
N VAL A 50 -31.66 45.28 -44.25
CA VAL A 50 -32.20 46.56 -43.78
C VAL A 50 -31.78 46.76 -42.32
N PHE A 51 -31.27 47.93 -42.00
CA PHE A 51 -30.96 48.32 -40.62
C PHE A 51 -31.39 49.76 -40.38
N ASN A 52 -31.68 50.07 -39.12
CA ASN A 52 -32.18 51.37 -38.70
C ASN A 52 -31.03 52.23 -38.16
N MET A 53 -30.92 53.48 -38.61
CA MET A 53 -29.92 54.42 -38.07
C MET A 53 -30.34 55.88 -38.25
N LYS A 54 -29.66 56.78 -37.53
CA LYS A 54 -29.92 58.23 -37.62
C LYS A 54 -29.43 58.81 -38.94
N LEU A 55 -30.26 59.61 -39.59
CA LEU A 55 -29.95 60.29 -40.86
C LEU A 55 -28.70 61.17 -40.76
N TYR A 56 -28.45 61.77 -39.59
CA TYR A 56 -27.24 62.52 -39.25
C TYR A 56 -25.94 61.72 -39.54
N GLY A 57 -25.90 60.44 -39.21
CA GLY A 57 -24.70 59.60 -39.44
C GLY A 57 -24.36 59.43 -40.93
N LEU A 58 -25.36 59.50 -41.81
CA LEU A 58 -25.17 59.35 -43.25
C LEU A 58 -24.84 60.68 -43.93
N LEU A 59 -25.41 61.80 -43.47
CA LEU A 59 -25.32 63.11 -44.12
C LEU A 59 -24.00 63.85 -43.90
N PHE A 60 -23.39 63.73 -42.71
CA PHE A 60 -22.22 64.54 -42.36
C PHE A 60 -20.91 63.78 -42.62
N GLU A 61 -19.90 64.46 -43.19
CA GLU A 61 -18.63 63.84 -43.61
C GLU A 61 -17.82 63.25 -42.45
N LYS A 62 -17.96 63.80 -41.24
CA LYS A 62 -17.25 63.36 -40.05
C LYS A 62 -17.66 61.96 -39.55
N HIS A 63 -18.77 61.40 -40.04
CA HIS A 63 -19.29 60.12 -39.61
C HIS A 63 -19.15 59.06 -40.71
N GLN A 64 -18.35 58.04 -40.42
CA GLN A 64 -18.22 56.83 -41.22
C GLN A 64 -19.14 55.76 -40.63
N CYS A 65 -20.26 55.50 -41.32
CA CYS A 65 -21.22 54.50 -40.90
C CYS A 65 -21.07 53.24 -41.77
N ASP A 66 -20.73 52.13 -41.12
CA ASP A 66 -20.70 50.81 -41.75
C ASP A 66 -21.97 50.03 -41.44
N CYS A 67 -22.44 49.25 -42.41
CA CYS A 67 -23.51 48.28 -42.21
C CYS A 67 -23.11 47.31 -41.08
N PRO A 68 -23.94 47.18 -40.02
CA PRO A 68 -23.65 46.30 -38.88
C PRO A 68 -23.43 44.85 -39.32
N THR A 69 -24.23 44.36 -40.28
CA THR A 69 -24.12 43.01 -40.83
C THR A 69 -22.81 42.80 -41.59
N CYS A 70 -22.45 43.71 -42.51
CA CYS A 70 -21.19 43.62 -43.25
C CYS A 70 -19.98 43.70 -42.32
N ARG A 71 -20.03 44.56 -41.30
CA ARG A 71 -18.98 44.70 -40.29
C ARG A 71 -18.82 43.42 -39.48
N GLN A 72 -19.94 42.79 -39.09
CA GLN A 72 -19.92 41.52 -38.36
C GLN A 72 -19.43 40.36 -39.22
N ASN A 73 -19.86 40.29 -40.49
CA ASN A 73 -19.38 39.28 -41.44
C ASN A 73 -17.88 39.41 -41.65
N LYS A 74 -17.35 40.62 -41.83
CA LYS A 74 -15.91 40.86 -41.96
C LYS A 74 -15.14 40.35 -40.74
N ARG A 75 -15.65 40.62 -39.52
CA ARG A 75 -15.05 40.10 -38.27
C ARG A 75 -15.09 38.58 -38.20
N ASN A 76 -16.19 37.97 -38.63
CA ASN A 76 -16.32 36.51 -38.68
C ASN A 76 -15.35 35.89 -39.70
N ASP A 77 -15.20 36.49 -40.87
CA ASP A 77 -14.28 36.04 -41.92
C ASP A 77 -12.81 36.19 -41.48
N GLU A 78 -12.46 37.30 -40.84
CA GLU A 78 -11.15 37.50 -40.22
C GLU A 78 -10.87 36.47 -39.12
N PHE A 79 -11.87 36.13 -38.31
CA PHE A 79 -11.77 35.09 -37.29
C PHE A 79 -11.55 33.70 -37.90
N ILE A 80 -12.29 33.31 -38.94
CA ILE A 80 -12.09 32.04 -39.65
C ILE A 80 -10.69 31.95 -40.25
N LYS A 81 -10.21 33.04 -40.88
CA LYS A 81 -8.84 33.13 -41.41
C LYS A 81 -7.81 32.97 -40.30
N ARG A 82 -8.02 33.58 -39.14
CA ARG A 82 -7.13 33.43 -37.99
C ARG A 82 -7.05 31.99 -37.51
N VAL A 83 -8.19 31.30 -37.34
CA VAL A 83 -8.22 29.88 -36.96
C VAL A 83 -7.47 29.02 -37.98
N LYS A 84 -7.68 29.27 -39.28
CA LYS A 84 -7.00 28.54 -40.36
C LYS A 84 -5.49 28.79 -40.40
N ASN A 85 -5.04 30.01 -40.11
CA ASN A 85 -3.61 30.34 -40.08
C ASN A 85 -2.90 29.69 -38.88
N GLU A 86 -3.55 29.63 -37.71
CA GLU A 86 -2.94 29.08 -36.50
C GLU A 86 -3.03 27.56 -36.41
N CYS A 87 -4.12 26.94 -36.88
CA CYS A 87 -4.41 25.52 -36.69
C CYS A 87 -4.64 24.74 -38.00
N GLY A 88 -4.42 25.37 -39.16
CA GLY A 88 -4.63 24.73 -40.46
C GLY A 88 -6.08 24.28 -40.67
N ASN A 89 -6.26 23.06 -41.17
CA ASN A 89 -7.59 22.46 -41.39
C ASN A 89 -8.04 21.57 -40.21
N GLU A 90 -7.26 21.53 -39.12
CA GLU A 90 -7.55 20.67 -37.97
C GLU A 90 -8.76 21.18 -37.17
N TYR A 91 -9.02 22.49 -37.14
CA TYR A 91 -10.16 23.07 -36.44
C TYR A 91 -11.02 23.92 -37.37
N VAL A 92 -12.33 23.72 -37.33
CA VAL A 92 -13.30 24.46 -38.16
C VAL A 92 -14.38 25.09 -37.27
N PRO A 93 -14.50 26.42 -37.21
CA PRO A 93 -15.62 27.07 -36.53
C PRO A 93 -16.91 26.90 -37.35
N LEU A 94 -17.96 26.39 -36.72
CA LEU A 94 -19.27 26.12 -37.32
C LEU A 94 -20.31 27.21 -36.99
N SER A 95 -20.14 27.93 -35.88
CA SER A 95 -21.05 29.01 -35.49
C SER A 95 -20.46 30.39 -35.77
N LYS A 96 -21.33 31.41 -35.81
CA LYS A 96 -20.92 32.81 -35.98
C LYS A 96 -20.12 33.31 -34.78
N TYR A 97 -19.02 33.99 -35.04
CA TYR A 97 -18.25 34.72 -34.05
C TYR A 97 -18.89 36.09 -33.78
N ASN A 98 -19.13 36.39 -32.50
CA ASN A 98 -19.67 37.69 -32.06
C ASN A 98 -18.60 38.49 -31.32
N THR A 99 -18.15 37.96 -30.18
CA THR A 99 -17.07 38.54 -29.36
C THR A 99 -16.11 37.45 -28.85
N CYS A 100 -14.96 37.85 -28.31
CA CYS A 100 -13.96 36.92 -27.77
C CYS A 100 -14.43 36.13 -26.54
N LYS A 101 -15.49 36.60 -25.88
CA LYS A 101 -16.09 35.96 -24.70
C LYS A 101 -17.30 35.09 -25.04
N ASP A 102 -17.85 35.22 -26.24
CA ASP A 102 -18.96 34.39 -26.68
C ASP A 102 -18.46 33.04 -27.15
N LYS A 103 -19.19 31.98 -26.80
CA LYS A 103 -18.85 30.63 -27.22
C LYS A 103 -19.10 30.47 -28.72
N VAL A 104 -18.11 29.89 -29.39
CA VAL A 104 -18.17 29.47 -30.79
C VAL A 104 -18.15 27.94 -30.82
N LEU A 105 -18.99 27.34 -31.65
CA LEU A 105 -18.96 25.91 -31.91
C LEU A 105 -17.79 25.61 -32.85
N PHE A 106 -16.86 24.76 -32.41
CA PHE A 106 -15.75 24.27 -33.20
C PHE A 106 -15.94 22.79 -33.51
N ARG A 107 -15.48 22.37 -34.69
CA ARG A 107 -15.29 20.98 -35.05
C ARG A 107 -13.80 20.68 -35.14
N HIS A 108 -13.37 19.63 -34.45
CA HIS A 108 -12.01 19.09 -34.55
C HIS A 108 -12.00 18.02 -35.65
N ASN A 109 -11.14 18.18 -36.66
CA ASN A 109 -10.96 17.29 -37.80
C ASN A 109 -9.57 16.63 -37.72
N LYS A 110 -9.38 15.73 -36.76
CA LYS A 110 -8.15 14.95 -36.61
C LYS A 110 -8.46 13.47 -36.84
N GLU A 111 -7.50 12.71 -37.34
CA GLU A 111 -7.64 11.26 -37.44
C GLU A 111 -7.98 10.69 -36.05
N ASN A 112 -9.08 9.94 -35.95
CA ASN A 112 -9.70 9.45 -34.72
C ASN A 112 -10.48 10.47 -33.86
N CYS A 113 -10.58 11.75 -34.20
CA CYS A 113 -11.43 12.71 -33.48
C CYS A 113 -12.19 13.63 -34.43
N MET A 114 -13.52 13.50 -34.45
CA MET A 114 -14.43 14.31 -35.26
C MET A 114 -15.46 15.05 -34.39
N ASN A 115 -15.00 15.54 -33.24
CA ASN A 115 -15.87 16.10 -32.20
C ASN A 115 -16.27 17.55 -32.46
N GLU A 116 -17.51 17.89 -32.14
CA GLU A 116 -18.03 19.25 -32.14
C GLU A 116 -18.20 19.74 -30.70
N PHE A 117 -17.66 20.92 -30.39
CA PHE A 117 -17.65 21.45 -29.02
C PHE A 117 -17.70 22.97 -28.97
N TRP A 118 -18.34 23.50 -27.93
CA TRP A 118 -18.43 24.94 -27.69
C TRP A 118 -17.25 25.45 -26.90
N MET A 119 -16.58 26.49 -27.39
CA MET A 119 -15.45 27.12 -26.71
C MET A 119 -15.38 28.61 -27.01
N THR A 120 -14.89 29.40 -26.05
CA THR A 120 -14.63 30.83 -26.26
C THR A 120 -13.34 31.02 -27.05
N PRO A 121 -13.30 31.94 -28.03
CA PRO A 121 -12.10 32.27 -28.78
C PRO A 121 -10.90 32.68 -27.93
N ASP A 122 -11.13 33.41 -26.82
CA ASP A 122 -10.05 33.81 -25.92
C ASP A 122 -9.36 32.60 -25.27
N THR A 123 -10.14 31.63 -24.78
CA THR A 123 -9.60 30.40 -24.19
C THR A 123 -8.96 29.51 -25.25
N PHE A 124 -9.49 29.51 -26.48
CA PHE A 124 -8.90 28.79 -27.61
C PHE A 124 -7.53 29.38 -28.00
N PHE A 125 -7.38 30.71 -28.12
CA PHE A 125 -6.11 31.28 -28.55
C PHE A 125 -5.11 31.50 -27.41
N ASN A 126 -5.56 32.10 -26.30
CA ASN A 126 -4.69 32.51 -25.20
C ASN A 126 -4.63 31.49 -24.06
N GLY A 127 -5.72 30.73 -23.84
CA GLY A 127 -5.84 29.80 -22.72
C GLY A 127 -5.22 28.42 -22.95
N GLY A 128 -4.77 28.10 -24.16
CA GLY A 128 -4.14 26.81 -24.49
C GLY A 128 -5.09 25.61 -24.54
N SER A 129 -6.36 25.77 -24.16
CA SER A 129 -7.35 24.69 -24.23
C SER A 129 -7.72 24.36 -25.69
N ARG A 130 -7.85 23.06 -25.98
CA ARG A 130 -8.16 22.50 -27.30
C ARG A 130 -9.32 21.52 -27.21
N CYS A 131 -9.51 20.68 -28.22
CA CYS A 131 -10.62 19.72 -28.23
C CYS A 131 -10.67 18.92 -26.91
N PRO A 132 -11.78 18.99 -26.14
CA PRO A 132 -11.86 18.38 -24.83
C PRO A 132 -11.72 16.86 -24.92
N ILE A 133 -12.23 16.24 -25.98
CA ILE A 133 -12.09 14.79 -26.18
C ILE A 133 -10.63 14.39 -26.39
N CYS A 134 -9.85 15.14 -27.17
CA CYS A 134 -8.43 14.84 -27.36
C CYS A 134 -7.62 15.10 -26.09
N SER A 135 -7.92 16.18 -25.37
CA SER A 135 -7.26 16.45 -24.09
C SER A 135 -7.57 15.37 -23.04
N HIS A 136 -8.80 14.87 -23.01
CA HIS A 136 -9.17 13.74 -22.16
C HIS A 136 -8.54 12.42 -22.63
N ARG A 137 -8.46 12.16 -23.94
CA ARG A 137 -7.78 10.98 -24.48
C ARG A 137 -6.28 11.00 -24.19
N GLU A 138 -5.58 12.11 -24.37
CA GLU A 138 -4.15 12.19 -24.01
C GLU A 138 -3.91 11.95 -22.51
N GLY A 139 -4.85 12.36 -21.65
CA GLY A 139 -4.85 12.00 -20.24
C GLY A 139 -5.18 10.53 -19.97
N ALA A 140 -6.11 9.95 -20.73
CA ALA A 140 -6.52 8.54 -20.63
C ALA A 140 -5.50 7.57 -21.24
N ASP A 141 -4.81 7.95 -22.31
CA ASP A 141 -3.75 7.18 -22.98
C ASP A 141 -2.51 7.12 -22.09
N LYS A 142 -2.20 8.19 -21.34
CA LYS A 142 -1.19 8.15 -20.25
C LYS A 142 -1.58 7.20 -19.11
N LEU A 143 -2.87 6.89 -18.95
CA LEU A 143 -3.40 5.91 -18.00
C LEU A 143 -3.57 4.51 -18.63
N PHE A 144 -3.50 4.39 -19.96
CA PHE A 144 -3.72 3.15 -20.69
C PHE A 144 -2.39 2.40 -20.83
N LEU A 145 -2.16 1.47 -19.92
CA LEU A 145 -1.01 0.57 -19.98
C LEU A 145 -1.24 -0.49 -21.07
N SER A 146 -0.35 -0.61 -22.05
CA SER A 146 -0.45 -1.66 -23.07
C SER A 146 -0.17 -3.06 -22.46
N HIS A 147 -0.60 -4.14 -23.12
CA HIS A 147 -0.34 -5.50 -22.62
C HIS A 147 1.16 -5.81 -22.53
N ASP A 148 1.95 -5.34 -23.51
CA ASP A 148 3.40 -5.55 -23.55
C ASP A 148 4.11 -4.77 -22.45
N GLU A 149 3.72 -3.51 -22.21
CA GLU A 149 4.26 -2.73 -21.09
C GLU A 149 3.85 -3.32 -19.74
N PHE A 150 2.62 -3.82 -19.62
CA PHE A 150 2.18 -4.55 -18.43
C PHE A 150 3.07 -5.78 -18.20
N ALA A 151 3.31 -6.61 -19.22
CA ALA A 151 4.16 -7.79 -19.12
C ALA A 151 5.60 -7.44 -18.72
N ASN A 152 6.17 -6.38 -19.30
CA ASN A 152 7.50 -5.89 -18.93
C ASN A 152 7.57 -5.43 -17.47
N ARG A 153 6.53 -4.73 -16.97
CA ARG A 153 6.45 -4.33 -15.56
C ARG A 153 6.31 -5.52 -14.63
N ILE A 154 5.50 -6.52 -14.98
CA ILE A 154 5.38 -7.75 -14.18
C ILE A 154 6.73 -8.47 -14.11
N LYS A 155 7.43 -8.60 -15.24
CA LYS A 155 8.76 -9.21 -15.29
C LYS A 155 9.79 -8.43 -14.45
N PHE A 156 9.70 -7.10 -14.40
CA PHE A 156 10.56 -6.28 -13.56
C PHE A 156 10.28 -6.45 -12.07
N ILE A 157 9.01 -6.53 -11.67
CA ILE A 157 8.59 -6.59 -10.26
C ILE A 157 8.73 -8.00 -9.67
N HIS A 158 8.29 -9.02 -10.41
CA HIS A 158 8.20 -10.41 -9.93
C HIS A 158 9.19 -11.35 -10.63
N GLY A 159 10.09 -10.84 -11.47
CA GLY A 159 11.06 -11.67 -12.18
C GLY A 159 10.39 -12.72 -13.09
N ASN A 160 10.72 -13.98 -12.87
CA ASN A 160 10.16 -15.14 -13.60
C ASN A 160 9.14 -15.92 -12.75
N ASP A 161 8.66 -15.35 -11.64
CA ASP A 161 7.78 -16.07 -10.71
C ASP A 161 6.37 -16.27 -11.29
N PHE A 162 5.96 -15.41 -12.23
CA PHE A 162 4.65 -15.47 -12.88
C PHE A 162 4.71 -15.53 -14.41
N THR A 163 3.97 -16.47 -14.98
CA THR A 163 3.67 -16.55 -16.41
C THR A 163 2.26 -16.02 -16.67
N LEU A 164 2.13 -15.03 -17.57
CA LEU A 164 0.85 -14.46 -17.97
C LEU A 164 0.19 -15.37 -19.01
N LEU A 165 -1.02 -15.89 -18.71
CA LEU A 165 -1.79 -16.75 -19.61
C LEU A 165 -2.97 -16.02 -20.26
N GLY A 166 -3.39 -14.88 -19.69
CA GLY A 166 -4.49 -14.06 -20.19
C GLY A 166 -4.03 -12.74 -20.82
N LYS A 167 -4.98 -12.00 -21.40
CA LYS A 167 -4.75 -10.63 -21.90
C LYS A 167 -5.03 -9.59 -20.82
N TYR A 168 -4.23 -8.52 -20.81
CA TYR A 168 -4.43 -7.39 -19.92
C TYR A 168 -5.69 -6.62 -20.32
N SER A 169 -6.55 -6.36 -19.35
CA SER A 169 -7.86 -5.71 -19.53
C SER A 169 -8.01 -4.43 -18.70
N GLY A 170 -6.90 -3.83 -18.26
CA GLY A 170 -6.85 -2.64 -17.41
C GLY A 170 -6.52 -2.93 -15.95
N HIS A 171 -6.28 -1.89 -15.16
CA HIS A 171 -5.84 -2.00 -13.76
C HIS A 171 -6.83 -2.80 -12.88
N SER A 172 -8.13 -2.56 -13.05
CA SER A 172 -9.20 -3.27 -12.33
C SER A 172 -9.64 -4.56 -13.02
N GLY A 173 -9.04 -4.88 -14.17
CA GLY A 173 -9.29 -6.12 -14.89
C GLY A 173 -8.59 -7.30 -14.23
N LYS A 174 -9.18 -8.49 -14.36
CA LYS A 174 -8.54 -9.74 -13.95
C LYS A 174 -7.76 -10.33 -15.11
N ILE A 175 -6.65 -10.97 -14.78
CA ILE A 175 -5.81 -11.71 -15.72
C ILE A 175 -5.52 -13.10 -15.16
N MET A 176 -5.51 -14.11 -16.03
CA MET A 176 -5.10 -15.46 -15.69
C MET A 176 -3.57 -15.54 -15.68
N VAL A 177 -3.00 -16.02 -14.58
CA VAL A 177 -1.55 -16.21 -14.42
C VAL A 177 -1.24 -17.59 -13.88
N ARG A 178 -0.04 -18.09 -14.19
CA ARG A 178 0.57 -19.27 -13.57
C ARG A 178 1.72 -18.83 -12.69
N HIS A 179 1.74 -19.26 -11.42
CA HIS A 179 2.90 -19.07 -10.55
C HIS A 179 3.86 -20.25 -10.70
N GLU A 180 5.11 -20.02 -11.07
CA GLU A 180 6.06 -21.09 -11.41
C GLU A 180 6.46 -21.93 -10.18
N GLU A 181 6.66 -21.33 -9.01
CA GLU A 181 7.07 -22.06 -7.80
C GLU A 181 5.99 -23.05 -7.31
N CYS A 182 4.72 -22.66 -7.37
CA CYS A 182 3.62 -23.50 -6.86
C CYS A 182 2.82 -24.21 -7.95
N GLY A 183 3.13 -23.95 -9.23
CA GLY A 183 2.51 -24.55 -10.41
C GLY A 183 1.01 -24.24 -10.60
N ARG A 184 0.44 -23.33 -9.82
CA ARG A 184 -1.01 -23.05 -9.85
C ARG A 184 -1.35 -21.96 -10.87
N GLU A 185 -2.45 -22.19 -11.58
CA GLU A 185 -3.07 -21.22 -12.48
C GLU A 185 -4.28 -20.58 -11.79
N PHE A 186 -4.36 -19.25 -11.81
CA PHE A 186 -5.46 -18.53 -11.17
C PHE A 186 -5.63 -17.10 -11.70
N GLU A 187 -6.83 -16.56 -11.49
CA GLU A 187 -7.13 -15.17 -11.78
C GLU A 187 -6.68 -14.23 -10.66
N VAL A 188 -6.02 -13.15 -11.06
CA VAL A 188 -5.56 -12.06 -10.19
C VAL A 188 -5.92 -10.71 -10.80
N LEU A 189 -6.18 -9.70 -9.96
CA LEU A 189 -6.36 -8.32 -10.42
C LEU A 189 -5.03 -7.79 -10.94
N CYS A 190 -5.03 -7.17 -12.12
CA CYS A 190 -3.80 -6.66 -12.73
C CYS A 190 -3.14 -5.58 -11.85
N GLY A 191 -3.95 -4.74 -11.19
CA GLY A 191 -3.46 -3.76 -10.23
C GLY A 191 -2.75 -4.36 -9.02
N ASP A 192 -3.16 -5.55 -8.56
CA ASP A 192 -2.49 -6.23 -7.45
C ASP A 192 -1.09 -6.72 -7.84
N LEU A 193 -0.94 -7.25 -9.06
CA LEU A 193 0.38 -7.63 -9.59
C LEU A 193 1.28 -6.40 -9.77
N LEU A 194 0.75 -5.29 -10.27
CA LEU A 194 1.51 -4.03 -10.43
C LEU A 194 1.95 -3.42 -9.09
N GLN A 195 1.21 -3.67 -8.02
CA GLN A 195 1.58 -3.26 -6.65
C GLN A 195 2.63 -4.18 -6.01
N GLY A 196 3.08 -5.24 -6.71
CA GLY A 196 4.04 -6.20 -6.18
C GLY A 196 3.44 -7.22 -5.22
N LYS A 197 2.11 -7.43 -5.25
CA LYS A 197 1.50 -8.49 -4.43
C LYS A 197 1.85 -9.85 -5.03
N GLY A 198 2.49 -10.69 -4.22
CA GLY A 198 2.88 -12.04 -4.61
C GLY A 198 1.71 -13.01 -4.68
N CYS A 199 2.02 -14.29 -4.87
CA CYS A 199 1.02 -15.32 -5.11
C CYS A 199 0.11 -15.46 -3.88
N ARG A 200 -1.21 -15.25 -4.03
CA ARG A 200 -2.17 -15.36 -2.92
C ARG A 200 -2.18 -16.74 -2.24
N TYR A 201 -1.72 -17.76 -2.94
CA TYR A 201 -1.56 -19.14 -2.45
C TYR A 201 -0.18 -19.41 -1.83
N CYS A 202 0.80 -18.50 -1.99
CA CYS A 202 2.07 -18.56 -1.28
C CYS A 202 2.06 -17.59 -0.07
N CYS A 203 1.46 -16.39 -0.22
CA CYS A 203 1.44 -15.36 0.82
C CYS A 203 0.53 -15.69 2.02
N ARG A 204 -0.55 -16.47 1.86
CA ARG A 204 -1.39 -16.92 2.99
C ARG A 204 -0.92 -18.24 3.61
N THR A 205 0.05 -18.87 2.97
CA THR A 205 0.40 -20.27 3.17
C THR A 205 1.86 -20.47 2.79
N MET A 206 2.78 -19.84 3.53
CA MET A 206 3.98 -20.58 3.91
C MET A 206 3.53 -21.64 4.92
N HIS A 207 2.85 -22.68 4.42
CA HIS A 207 2.95 -23.96 5.09
C HIS A 207 4.43 -24.28 5.06
N LYS A 208 5.08 -24.24 6.22
CA LYS A 208 6.44 -24.77 6.33
C LYS A 208 6.44 -26.12 5.62
N THR A 209 7.37 -26.34 4.71
CA THR A 209 7.50 -27.68 4.14
C THR A 209 7.88 -28.64 5.27
N HIS A 210 7.64 -29.94 5.08
CA HIS A 210 8.06 -30.93 6.07
C HIS A 210 9.55 -30.79 6.42
N LYS A 211 10.40 -30.62 5.41
CA LYS A 211 11.84 -30.36 5.57
C LYS A 211 12.15 -29.08 6.35
N GLN A 212 11.41 -28.00 6.10
CA GLN A 212 11.60 -26.76 6.83
C GLN A 212 11.19 -26.92 8.29
N PHE A 213 10.10 -27.66 8.56
CA PHE A 213 9.70 -27.96 9.92
C PHE A 213 10.72 -28.83 10.67
N GLU A 214 11.29 -29.86 10.01
CA GLU A 214 12.38 -30.67 10.58
C GLU A 214 13.60 -29.81 10.91
N LYS A 215 14.01 -28.93 9.98
CA LYS A 215 15.13 -28.01 10.20
C LYS A 215 14.88 -27.08 11.40
N ASP A 216 13.69 -26.50 11.52
CA ASP A 216 13.37 -25.61 12.64
C ASP A 216 13.35 -26.34 13.99
N ILE A 217 12.92 -27.60 14.02
CA ILE A 217 12.96 -28.45 15.21
C ILE A 217 14.39 -28.81 15.57
N PHE A 218 15.22 -29.14 14.58
CA PHE A 218 16.64 -29.40 14.78
C PHE A 218 17.39 -28.15 15.28
N GLU A 219 17.10 -26.97 14.72
CA GLU A 219 17.70 -25.72 15.21
C GLU A 219 17.32 -25.40 16.66
N LEU A 220 16.08 -25.72 17.07
CA LEU A 220 15.58 -25.46 18.42
C LEU A 220 16.00 -26.50 19.46
N TYR A 221 16.01 -27.78 19.08
CA TYR A 221 16.13 -28.92 20.01
C TYR A 221 17.19 -29.93 19.61
N GLN A 222 17.90 -29.71 18.51
CA GLN A 222 18.89 -30.64 17.95
C GLN A 222 18.28 -32.05 17.84
N ASP A 223 18.94 -33.07 18.40
CA ASP A 223 18.51 -34.46 18.36
C ASP A 223 17.59 -34.87 19.54
N GLU A 224 17.01 -33.93 20.29
CA GLU A 224 16.13 -34.26 21.44
C GLU A 224 14.81 -34.91 21.00
N TYR A 225 14.28 -34.53 19.82
CA TYR A 225 13.00 -35.03 19.30
C TYR A 225 13.15 -35.67 17.92
N SER A 226 12.51 -36.83 17.72
CA SER A 226 12.30 -37.43 16.40
C SER A 226 10.88 -37.13 15.90
N ILE A 227 10.78 -36.69 14.65
CA ILE A 227 9.50 -36.49 13.98
C ILE A 227 9.09 -37.82 13.32
N LEU A 228 8.00 -38.44 13.80
CA LEU A 228 7.54 -39.75 13.33
C LEU A 228 6.37 -39.66 12.34
N GLY A 229 5.72 -38.50 12.23
CA GLY A 229 4.61 -38.27 11.31
C GLY A 229 4.95 -37.24 10.25
N GLU A 230 4.08 -37.12 9.24
CA GLU A 230 4.23 -36.09 8.21
C GLU A 230 3.66 -34.74 8.67
N TYR A 231 4.36 -33.67 8.34
CA TYR A 231 3.89 -32.31 8.60
C TYR A 231 2.88 -31.90 7.52
N VAL A 232 1.67 -31.55 7.95
CA VAL A 232 0.60 -31.04 7.07
C VAL A 232 0.47 -29.52 7.18
N ASN A 233 0.35 -29.00 8.40
CA ASN A 233 0.29 -27.56 8.69
C ASN A 233 0.57 -27.29 10.19
N SER A 234 0.59 -26.02 10.59
CA SER A 234 0.92 -25.60 11.96
C SER A 234 -0.09 -26.02 13.04
N LYS A 235 -1.30 -26.43 12.66
CA LYS A 235 -2.40 -26.77 13.57
C LYS A 235 -2.67 -28.28 13.63
N THR A 236 -2.51 -29.00 12.53
CA THR A 236 -2.69 -30.45 12.47
C THR A 236 -1.65 -31.14 13.34
N LYS A 237 -2.11 -31.97 14.29
CA LYS A 237 -1.20 -32.65 15.21
C LYS A 237 -0.32 -33.65 14.45
N ILE A 238 0.98 -33.61 14.74
CA ILE A 238 2.00 -34.51 14.22
C ILE A 238 2.45 -35.45 15.34
N LEU A 239 2.78 -36.70 14.99
CA LEU A 239 3.34 -37.67 15.93
C LEU A 239 4.84 -37.39 16.08
N ILE A 240 5.28 -37.19 17.31
CA ILE A 240 6.70 -37.00 17.64
C ILE A 240 7.09 -37.96 18.76
N LYS A 241 8.38 -38.25 18.83
CA LYS A 241 9.01 -39.01 19.89
C LYS A 241 10.02 -38.14 20.60
N HIS A 242 9.98 -38.14 21.92
CA HIS A 242 11.09 -37.61 22.71
C HIS A 242 12.16 -38.70 22.78
N ASN A 243 13.34 -38.44 22.20
CA ASN A 243 14.38 -39.47 22.07
C ASN A 243 14.90 -39.93 23.43
N LEU A 244 14.92 -39.03 24.43
CA LEU A 244 15.39 -39.33 25.78
C LEU A 244 14.48 -40.31 26.54
N CYS A 245 13.19 -39.98 26.68
CA CYS A 245 12.28 -40.83 27.47
C CYS A 245 11.53 -41.87 26.64
N GLY A 246 11.71 -41.85 25.31
CA GLY A 246 11.05 -42.73 24.36
C GLY A 246 9.54 -42.50 24.19
N TYR A 247 8.95 -41.52 24.88
CA TYR A 247 7.51 -41.27 24.84
C TYR A 247 7.10 -40.69 23.47
N GLU A 248 6.02 -41.22 22.92
CA GLU A 248 5.45 -40.79 21.63
C GLU A 248 4.09 -40.14 21.86
N TRP A 249 3.88 -38.95 21.29
CA TRP A 249 2.59 -38.26 21.39
C TRP A 249 2.30 -37.35 20.21
N LYS A 250 1.02 -37.03 20.06
CA LYS A 250 0.52 -36.12 19.03
C LYS A 250 0.53 -34.68 19.56
N VAL A 251 1.32 -33.80 18.93
CA VAL A 251 1.41 -32.37 19.27
C VAL A 251 1.14 -31.49 18.06
N SER A 252 0.56 -30.32 18.25
CA SER A 252 0.47 -29.31 17.20
C SER A 252 1.85 -28.70 16.93
N PRO A 253 2.32 -28.64 15.67
CA PRO A 253 3.62 -28.06 15.33
C PRO A 253 3.81 -26.62 15.83
N SER A 254 2.77 -25.79 15.77
CA SER A 254 2.82 -24.43 16.33
C SER A 254 3.09 -24.40 17.83
N SER A 255 2.60 -25.39 18.59
CA SER A 255 2.86 -25.48 20.02
C SER A 255 4.27 -25.96 20.32
N LEU A 256 4.78 -26.90 19.53
CA LEU A 256 6.14 -27.42 19.68
C LEU A 256 7.19 -26.32 19.40
N LEU A 257 6.96 -25.51 18.35
CA LEU A 257 7.79 -24.34 18.03
C LEU A 257 7.71 -23.25 19.12
N LYS A 258 6.58 -23.13 19.83
CA LYS A 258 6.39 -22.24 20.99
C LYS A 258 6.82 -22.86 22.34
N HIS A 259 7.73 -23.83 22.30
CA HIS A 259 8.37 -24.41 23.48
C HIS A 259 7.49 -25.34 24.34
N ARG A 260 6.45 -25.96 23.75
CA ARG A 260 5.70 -27.01 24.46
C ARG A 260 6.56 -28.29 24.56
N ARG A 261 6.83 -28.74 25.79
CA ARG A 261 7.73 -29.86 26.11
C ARG A 261 7.02 -31.22 26.18
N CYS A 262 7.79 -32.30 26.27
CA CYS A 262 7.29 -33.66 26.46
C CYS A 262 6.39 -33.76 27.72
N PRO A 263 5.11 -34.19 27.58
CA PRO A 263 4.16 -34.24 28.69
C PRO A 263 4.45 -35.39 29.67
N ASN A 264 5.17 -36.42 29.25
CA ASN A 264 5.55 -37.55 30.11
C ASN A 264 6.76 -37.23 31.00
N CYS A 265 7.56 -36.24 30.62
CA CYS A 265 8.70 -35.83 31.40
C CYS A 265 8.24 -34.77 32.40
N GLY A 266 7.85 -35.19 33.61
CA GLY A 266 7.35 -34.31 34.68
C GLY A 266 8.40 -33.46 35.42
N LYS A 267 9.70 -33.60 35.10
CA LYS A 267 10.80 -32.80 35.68
C LYS A 267 10.87 -31.39 35.05
N SER A 268 11.41 -30.41 35.76
CA SER A 268 11.64 -29.06 35.21
C SER A 268 12.63 -29.12 34.04
N TYR A 269 12.60 -28.13 33.13
CA TYR A 269 13.49 -28.11 31.94
C TYR A 269 14.97 -28.16 32.34
N GLY A 270 15.33 -27.39 33.38
CA GLY A 270 16.68 -27.35 33.92
C GLY A 270 17.13 -28.67 34.51
N GLU A 271 16.32 -29.29 35.37
CA GLU A 271 16.63 -30.61 35.95
C GLU A 271 16.90 -31.66 34.87
N LYS A 272 16.11 -31.70 33.80
CA LYS A 272 16.36 -32.66 32.70
C LYS A 272 17.64 -32.37 31.95
N HIS A 273 17.97 -31.11 31.71
CA HIS A 273 19.19 -30.77 30.99
C HIS A 273 20.43 -31.11 31.82
N ILE A 274 20.38 -30.85 33.13
CA ILE A 274 21.42 -31.28 34.08
C ILE A 274 21.53 -32.81 34.06
N GLU A 275 20.41 -33.53 34.19
CA GLU A 275 20.39 -34.99 34.15
C GLU A 275 20.96 -35.55 32.84
N ASN A 276 20.59 -34.97 31.69
CA ASN A 276 21.11 -35.36 30.38
C ASN A 276 22.62 -35.14 30.27
N PHE A 277 23.11 -34.01 30.78
CA PHE A 277 24.53 -33.72 30.83
C PHE A 277 25.28 -34.79 31.65
N LEU A 278 24.74 -35.14 32.82
CA LEU A 278 25.33 -36.15 33.70
C LEU A 278 25.37 -37.54 33.03
N ILE A 279 24.26 -37.96 32.41
CA ILE A 279 24.17 -39.23 31.67
C ILE A 279 25.16 -39.26 30.51
N HIS A 280 25.20 -38.21 29.69
CA HIS A 280 26.06 -38.13 28.51
C HIS A 280 27.54 -38.21 28.88
N ASN A 281 27.94 -37.55 29.96
CA ASN A 281 29.31 -37.55 30.46
C ASN A 281 29.63 -38.75 31.37
N LYS A 282 28.69 -39.69 31.55
CA LYS A 282 28.84 -40.89 32.40
C LYS A 282 29.22 -40.57 33.85
N ILE A 283 28.67 -39.49 34.40
CA ILE A 283 28.91 -39.06 35.77
C ILE A 283 27.96 -39.82 36.71
N ASN A 284 28.46 -40.30 37.86
CA ASN A 284 27.63 -40.98 38.86
C ASN A 284 26.78 -39.98 39.65
N TYR A 285 25.46 -40.16 39.64
CA TYR A 285 24.54 -39.24 40.33
C TYR A 285 23.35 -39.96 40.97
N LYS A 286 22.71 -39.29 41.94
CA LYS A 286 21.39 -39.63 42.47
C LYS A 286 20.50 -38.40 42.46
N THR A 287 19.21 -38.59 42.20
CA THR A 287 18.20 -37.51 42.17
C THR A 287 17.39 -37.46 43.45
N GLN A 288 16.90 -36.27 43.84
CA GLN A 288 15.97 -36.09 44.97
C GLN A 288 16.49 -36.66 46.30
N VAL A 289 17.78 -36.46 46.59
CA VAL A 289 18.45 -37.00 47.77
C VAL A 289 18.05 -36.22 49.02
N THR A 290 17.81 -36.93 50.12
CA THR A 290 17.52 -36.35 51.44
C THR A 290 18.60 -36.74 52.43
N PHE A 291 18.88 -35.86 53.39
CA PHE A 291 19.82 -36.11 54.49
C PHE A 291 19.09 -36.02 55.83
N GLU A 292 19.49 -36.84 56.81
CA GLU A 292 18.80 -36.91 58.10
C GLU A 292 18.84 -35.60 58.88
N ASP A 293 19.91 -34.82 58.71
CA ASP A 293 20.12 -33.55 59.40
C ASP A 293 19.64 -32.32 58.61
N CYS A 294 19.10 -32.51 57.39
CA CYS A 294 18.58 -31.41 56.56
C CYS A 294 17.04 -31.43 56.55
N LYS A 295 16.43 -30.74 57.53
CA LYS A 295 14.98 -30.76 57.77
C LYS A 295 14.45 -29.37 58.11
N ASP A 296 13.23 -29.10 57.65
CA ASP A 296 12.40 -27.99 58.12
C ASP A 296 11.20 -28.59 58.90
N VAL A 297 10.02 -28.65 58.28
CA VAL A 297 8.89 -29.47 58.78
C VAL A 297 9.03 -30.93 58.34
N ASP A 298 9.51 -31.14 57.11
CA ASP A 298 9.86 -32.44 56.53
C ASP A 298 11.32 -32.41 56.04
N TYR A 299 11.84 -33.59 55.65
CA TYR A 299 13.17 -33.71 55.02
C TYR A 299 13.25 -32.88 53.73
N LEU A 300 14.27 -32.05 53.64
CA LEU A 300 14.53 -31.26 52.44
C LEU A 300 15.26 -32.13 51.41
N LYS A 301 14.74 -32.11 50.18
CA LYS A 301 15.27 -32.86 49.04
C LYS A 301 16.20 -31.97 48.25
N PHE A 302 17.33 -32.52 47.83
CA PHE A 302 18.25 -31.93 46.87
C PHE A 302 18.02 -32.49 45.47
N ASP A 303 18.07 -31.65 44.43
CA ASP A 303 17.74 -32.08 43.06
C ASP A 303 18.69 -33.17 42.55
N PHE A 304 20.01 -32.95 42.68
CA PHE A 304 21.03 -33.94 42.32
C PHE A 304 22.17 -34.00 43.36
N ALA A 305 22.67 -35.20 43.57
CA ALA A 305 23.90 -35.49 44.31
C ALA A 305 24.89 -36.21 43.39
N ILE A 306 26.11 -35.70 43.30
CA ILE A 306 27.16 -36.23 42.43
C ILE A 306 28.18 -37.00 43.25
N TYR A 307 28.56 -38.17 42.74
CA TYR A 307 29.49 -39.07 43.40
C TYR A 307 30.73 -39.32 42.54
N SER A 308 31.86 -39.60 43.20
CA SER A 308 33.05 -40.14 42.56
C SER A 308 32.86 -41.60 42.14
N ASP A 309 33.81 -42.14 41.38
CA ASP A 309 33.87 -43.58 41.09
C ASP A 309 34.09 -44.44 42.34
N SER A 310 34.63 -43.86 43.42
CA SER A 310 34.76 -44.48 44.75
C SER A 310 33.48 -44.40 45.60
N CYS A 311 32.36 -43.91 45.05
CA CYS A 311 31.08 -43.68 45.73
C CYS A 311 31.11 -42.62 46.85
N GLU A 312 32.08 -41.71 46.84
CA GLU A 312 32.15 -40.58 47.76
C GLU A 312 31.36 -39.38 47.22
N LEU A 313 30.62 -38.67 48.08
CA LEU A 313 29.83 -37.51 47.67
C LEU A 313 30.77 -36.34 47.34
N LEU A 314 30.77 -35.90 46.08
CA LEU A 314 31.59 -34.77 45.61
C LEU A 314 30.87 -33.44 45.81
N CYS A 315 29.63 -33.34 45.32
CA CYS A 315 28.85 -32.10 45.41
C CYS A 315 27.33 -32.34 45.32
N LEU A 316 26.58 -31.31 45.69
CA LEU A 316 25.12 -31.23 45.51
C LEU A 316 24.78 -30.14 44.49
N LEU A 317 23.72 -30.35 43.72
CA LEU A 317 23.21 -29.41 42.72
C LEU A 317 21.73 -29.11 42.96
N GLU A 318 21.37 -27.83 42.82
CA GLU A 318 20.00 -27.32 42.83
C GLU A 318 19.73 -26.51 41.56
N TYR A 319 18.52 -26.64 41.01
CA TYR A 319 18.04 -25.78 39.92
C TYR A 319 17.02 -24.77 40.43
N ASP A 320 17.45 -23.52 40.57
CA ASP A 320 16.65 -22.43 41.13
C ASP A 320 15.78 -21.79 40.03
N GLY A 321 14.49 -22.12 40.05
CA GLY A 321 13.46 -21.51 39.18
C GLY A 321 13.14 -20.05 39.54
N GLU A 322 12.30 -19.37 38.75
CA GLU A 322 11.91 -17.97 38.99
C GLU A 322 11.35 -17.71 40.40
N GLY A 323 10.69 -18.71 41.00
CA GLY A 323 10.14 -18.68 42.36
C GLY A 323 11.18 -18.58 43.48
N HIS A 324 12.49 -18.73 43.19
CA HIS A 324 13.57 -18.46 44.16
C HIS A 324 13.97 -16.98 44.20
N TYR A 325 13.60 -16.19 43.19
CA TYR A 325 14.02 -14.78 43.08
C TYR A 325 12.87 -13.79 43.27
N GLN A 326 11.64 -14.20 42.97
CA GLN A 326 10.45 -13.35 43.09
C GLN A 326 9.19 -14.18 43.38
N PRO A 327 8.15 -13.59 43.98
CA PRO A 327 6.86 -14.25 44.14
C PRO A 327 6.25 -14.55 42.77
N VAL A 328 6.01 -15.82 42.47
CA VAL A 328 5.42 -16.27 41.20
C VAL A 328 3.98 -16.70 41.42
N GLN A 329 3.04 -16.06 40.71
CA GLN A 329 1.63 -16.45 40.71
C GLN A 329 1.43 -17.60 39.71
N PHE A 330 1.47 -18.84 40.21
CA PHE A 330 1.24 -20.04 39.40
C PHE A 330 -0.06 -20.74 39.82
N GLY A 331 -0.83 -21.26 38.86
CA GLY A 331 -2.04 -22.04 39.16
C GLY A 331 -3.24 -21.26 39.67
N GLY A 332 -3.28 -19.93 39.49
CA GLY A 332 -4.43 -19.08 39.89
C GLY A 332 -4.41 -18.60 41.34
N ILE A 333 -3.27 -18.71 42.03
CA ILE A 333 -3.09 -18.26 43.42
C ILE A 333 -3.05 -16.72 43.55
N SER A 334 -3.43 -16.22 44.73
CA SER A 334 -3.40 -14.79 45.05
C SER A 334 -1.96 -14.27 45.24
N LEU A 335 -1.80 -12.94 45.22
CA LEU A 335 -0.49 -12.30 45.45
C LEU A 335 0.04 -12.56 46.87
N ASP A 336 -0.85 -12.61 47.86
CA ASP A 336 -0.49 -12.87 49.25
C ASP A 336 0.02 -14.31 49.42
N GLU A 337 -0.65 -15.30 48.81
CA GLU A 337 -0.19 -16.69 48.79
C GLU A 337 1.14 -16.85 48.06
N ALA A 338 1.35 -16.13 46.95
CA ALA A 338 2.63 -16.14 46.24
C ALA A 338 3.78 -15.58 47.10
N ASN A 339 3.52 -14.53 47.89
CA ASN A 339 4.51 -13.96 48.81
C ASN A 339 4.86 -14.89 49.97
N ASP A 340 3.87 -15.59 50.53
CA ASP A 340 4.13 -16.53 51.63
C ASP A 340 4.87 -17.78 51.14
N ASN A 341 4.57 -18.27 49.93
CA ASN A 341 5.35 -19.31 49.28
C ASN A 341 6.81 -18.88 49.06
N PHE A 342 7.04 -17.64 48.63
CA PHE A 342 8.38 -17.09 48.44
C PHE A 342 9.18 -17.03 49.77
N LYS A 343 8.55 -16.58 50.86
CA LYS A 343 9.18 -16.59 52.21
C LYS A 343 9.53 -18.01 52.66
N SER A 344 8.64 -18.97 52.42
CA SER A 344 8.88 -20.39 52.73
C SER A 344 10.07 -20.93 51.93
N GLN A 345 10.18 -20.57 50.65
CA GLN A 345 11.29 -20.97 49.79
C GLN A 345 12.63 -20.40 50.29
N ILE A 346 12.69 -19.11 50.63
CA ILE A 346 13.89 -18.48 51.22
C ILE A 346 14.32 -19.21 52.50
N ARG A 347 13.36 -19.57 53.36
CA ARG A 347 13.66 -20.29 54.60
C ARG A 347 14.29 -21.67 54.33
N LYS A 348 13.72 -22.45 53.41
CA LYS A 348 14.25 -23.77 53.02
C LYS A 348 15.65 -23.67 52.42
N ASP A 349 15.86 -22.65 51.59
CA ASP A 349 17.16 -22.37 50.97
C ASP A 349 18.24 -22.07 52.01
N ASN A 350 17.92 -21.29 53.03
CA ASN A 350 18.85 -21.01 54.13
C ASN A 350 19.23 -22.30 54.89
N ILE A 351 18.25 -23.17 55.18
CA ILE A 351 18.51 -24.46 55.85
C ILE A 351 19.43 -25.35 55.00
N LYS A 352 19.20 -25.42 53.69
CA LYS A 352 20.08 -26.17 52.77
C LYS A 352 21.51 -25.63 52.76
N ASN A 353 21.66 -24.30 52.72
CA ASN A 353 22.97 -23.65 52.73
C ASN A 353 23.73 -23.90 54.05
N GLU A 354 23.04 -23.76 55.20
CA GLU A 354 23.62 -24.04 56.52
C GLU A 354 24.06 -25.51 56.65
N PHE A 355 23.23 -26.45 56.17
CA PHE A 355 23.57 -27.87 56.16
C PHE A 355 24.84 -28.16 55.33
N CYS A 356 24.96 -27.59 54.13
CA CYS A 356 26.12 -27.79 53.28
C CYS A 356 27.39 -27.20 53.91
N ASN A 357 27.30 -25.99 54.48
CA ASN A 357 28.41 -25.34 55.18
C ASN A 357 28.88 -26.13 56.41
N LYS A 358 27.95 -26.66 57.21
CA LYS A 358 28.27 -27.44 58.41
C LYS A 358 28.97 -28.76 58.09
N ASN A 359 28.60 -29.41 56.98
CA ASN A 359 29.15 -30.71 56.57
C ASN A 359 30.31 -30.59 55.57
N ASN A 360 30.75 -29.36 55.26
CA ASN A 360 31.78 -29.07 54.27
C ASN A 360 31.47 -29.70 52.88
N ILE A 361 30.20 -29.65 52.48
CA ILE A 361 29.71 -30.15 51.19
C ILE A 361 29.59 -28.97 50.23
N THR A 362 30.17 -29.08 49.02
CA THR A 362 30.02 -28.06 47.98
C THR A 362 28.63 -28.12 47.37
N LEU A 363 27.88 -27.02 47.45
CA LEU A 363 26.55 -26.85 46.84
C LEU A 363 26.64 -25.89 45.66
N PHE A 364 26.26 -26.35 44.48
CA PHE A 364 26.13 -25.55 43.28
C PHE A 364 24.66 -25.24 43.01
N ARG A 365 24.30 -23.96 42.90
CA ARG A 365 22.96 -23.50 42.54
C ARG A 365 22.98 -22.96 41.12
N ILE A 366 22.15 -23.52 40.25
CA ILE A 366 22.04 -23.13 38.85
C ILE A 366 20.76 -22.32 38.69
N SER A 367 20.89 -21.07 38.23
CA SER A 367 19.74 -20.20 38.03
C SER A 367 19.02 -20.54 36.73
N HIS A 368 17.68 -20.37 36.73
CA HIS A 368 16.91 -20.33 35.49
C HIS A 368 17.39 -19.23 34.52
N LYS A 369 18.04 -18.16 35.00
CA LYS A 369 18.57 -17.13 34.10
C LYS A 369 19.72 -17.64 33.20
N ASP A 370 20.41 -18.68 33.65
CA ASP A 370 21.52 -19.30 32.95
C ASP A 370 21.05 -20.43 32.01
N GLU A 371 19.73 -20.56 31.79
CA GLU A 371 19.12 -21.62 30.96
C GLU A 371 19.72 -21.70 29.54
N LYS A 372 20.08 -20.55 28.94
CA LYS A 372 20.67 -20.48 27.59
C LYS A 372 22.13 -20.96 27.54
N ASP A 373 22.87 -20.79 28.64
CA ASP A 373 24.30 -21.10 28.75
C ASP A 373 24.56 -22.28 29.70
N LEU A 374 23.51 -23.04 30.03
CA LEU A 374 23.52 -24.11 31.02
C LEU A 374 24.63 -25.14 30.76
N TYR A 375 24.87 -25.48 29.50
CA TYR A 375 25.92 -26.43 29.10
C TYR A 375 27.33 -25.89 29.42
N VAL A 376 27.55 -24.58 29.29
CA VAL A 376 28.83 -23.93 29.63
C VAL A 376 29.03 -23.91 31.14
N VAL A 377 27.98 -23.55 31.89
CA VAL A 377 28.01 -23.54 33.35
C VAL A 377 28.31 -24.94 33.91
N LEU A 378 27.63 -25.97 33.40
CA LEU A 378 27.86 -27.35 33.81
C LEU A 378 29.28 -27.82 33.45
N ASN A 379 29.76 -27.53 32.24
CA ASN A 379 31.14 -27.87 31.87
C ASN A 379 32.18 -27.24 32.80
N ASN A 380 32.00 -25.97 33.19
CA ASN A 380 32.92 -25.32 34.12
C ASN A 380 32.89 -25.98 35.50
N ILE A 381 31.70 -26.21 36.05
CA ILE A 381 31.53 -26.87 37.36
C ILE A 381 32.21 -28.24 37.37
N PHE A 382 32.00 -29.06 36.34
CA PHE A 382 32.54 -30.41 36.30
C PHE A 382 34.00 -30.48 35.89
N SER A 383 34.50 -29.53 35.10
CA SER A 383 35.95 -29.44 34.81
C SER A 383 36.74 -29.14 36.07
N ASP A 384 36.22 -28.29 36.96
CA ASP A 384 36.91 -27.96 38.21
C ASP A 384 36.86 -29.11 39.24
N LEU A 385 35.85 -29.98 39.19
CA LEU A 385 35.66 -31.10 40.13
C LEU A 385 36.44 -32.37 39.76
N PHE A 386 36.70 -32.59 38.47
CA PHE A 386 37.35 -33.81 37.96
C PHE A 386 38.78 -33.56 37.43
N ASN A 387 39.36 -32.37 37.68
CA ASN A 387 40.75 -32.04 37.38
C ASN A 387 41.75 -32.53 38.43
#